data_AF-A0A9W7ENN2-F1
#
_entry.id   AF-A0A9W7ENN2-F1
#
_cell.length_a   1.000
_cell.length_b   1.000
_cell.length_c   1.000
_cell.angle_alpha   90.00
_cell.angle_beta   90.00
_cell.angle_gamma   90.00
#
_symmetry.space_group_name_H-M   'P 1'
#
loop_
_entity.id
_entity.type
_entity.pdbx_description
1 polymer ?
#
loop_
_entity_poly.entity_id
_entity_poly.type
_entity_poly.pdbx_seq_one_letter_code
_entity_poly.pdbx_strand_id
1 'polypeptide(L)'
;MSASNRALKSLISINADLSLVYSRCKEKGDSESDSAEQLIDLLKSLETYSEGITEEMLVASKLGSVLGKIAKSEKISDAASKQASALVKTWKAKVTAERASKAEASRVEKSSKEPKKSSEVNGVPEPPSTNSEYRVRLVSQNKELYKDPPQSPVLDIRVFPEKASGPSRAANGDFTFSGFSTFKPNRSPEEVLRGGAFGGTYFRPIVSAVTNLRYTGKEAVESSCHSSWVEGLDAKILLTSSVYRENVNKFRKKCGGSLGMWESSGWISETDPYGWFQWYCRFFQGRRTSDDERQIQRWNSLTGEKGRFRNQLLKKIIVAGKEVGDVSISPVVRQTLWHWGFEPTEEKMLKFKKLKGL
;
A
#
# COMPACT_ATOMS: atom_id res chain seq x y z
N MET A 1 29.49 -23.59 -3.04
CA MET A 1 28.06 -23.48 -2.70
C MET A 1 27.86 -23.93 -1.26
N SER A 2 27.20 -23.14 -0.40
CA SER A 2 26.91 -23.53 0.99
C SER A 2 26.00 -24.77 1.04
N ALA A 3 26.07 -25.56 2.12
CA ALA A 3 25.24 -26.76 2.30
C ALA A 3 23.74 -26.45 2.20
N SER A 4 23.30 -25.30 2.72
CA SER A 4 21.93 -24.80 2.61
C SER A 4 21.50 -24.53 1.15
N ASN A 5 22.40 -23.99 0.32
CA ASN A 5 22.12 -23.76 -1.11
C ASN A 5 21.99 -25.08 -1.88
N ARG A 6 22.76 -26.11 -1.50
CA ARG A 6 22.65 -27.46 -2.09
C ARG A 6 21.32 -28.12 -1.73
N ALA A 7 20.94 -28.06 -0.45
CA ALA A 7 19.66 -28.60 0.02
C ALA A 7 18.46 -27.90 -0.63
N LEU A 8 18.50 -26.56 -0.79
CA LEU A 8 17.44 -25.83 -1.47
C LEU A 8 17.27 -26.26 -2.93
N LYS A 9 18.38 -26.44 -3.67
CA LYS A 9 18.30 -26.93 -5.06
C LYS A 9 17.71 -28.34 -5.13
N SER A 10 18.08 -29.22 -4.22
CA SER A 10 17.49 -30.57 -4.13
C SER A 10 15.99 -30.52 -3.85
N LEU A 11 15.54 -29.68 -2.91
CA LEU A 11 14.10 -29.50 -2.62
C LEU A 11 13.32 -28.93 -3.80
N ILE A 12 13.90 -28.00 -4.56
CA ILE A 12 13.27 -27.48 -5.79
C ILE A 12 13.12 -28.60 -6.83
N SER A 13 14.13 -29.44 -7.00
CA SER A 13 14.07 -30.60 -7.90
C SER A 13 12.98 -31.58 -7.47
N ILE A 14 13.00 -31.99 -6.19
CA ILE A 14 12.01 -32.92 -5.64
C ILE A 14 10.58 -32.35 -5.77
N ASN A 15 10.40 -31.03 -5.61
CA ASN A 15 9.09 -30.39 -5.80
C ASN A 15 8.60 -30.47 -7.27
N ALA A 16 9.50 -30.34 -8.24
CA ALA A 16 9.16 -30.48 -9.65
C ALA A 16 8.68 -31.90 -9.95
N ASP A 17 9.40 -32.91 -9.44
CA ASP A 17 9.06 -34.32 -9.60
C ASP A 17 7.75 -34.65 -8.88
N LEU A 18 7.56 -34.19 -7.64
CA LEU A 18 6.32 -34.33 -6.88
C LEU A 18 5.12 -33.73 -7.61
N SER A 19 5.28 -32.55 -8.20
CA SER A 19 4.18 -31.88 -8.92
C SER A 19 3.78 -32.66 -10.18
N LEU A 20 4.77 -33.23 -10.88
CA LEU A 20 4.55 -34.03 -12.07
C LEU A 20 3.86 -35.36 -11.74
N VAL A 21 4.39 -36.10 -10.75
CA VAL A 21 3.84 -37.39 -10.32
C VAL A 21 2.44 -37.21 -9.72
N TYR A 22 2.23 -36.19 -8.87
CA TYR A 22 0.89 -35.87 -8.34
C TYR A 22 -0.14 -35.62 -9.43
N SER A 23 0.22 -34.90 -10.50
CA SER A 23 -0.69 -34.62 -11.61
C SER A 23 -1.08 -35.91 -12.35
N ARG A 24 -0.12 -36.82 -12.57
CA ARG A 24 -0.38 -38.13 -13.19
C ARG A 24 -1.31 -38.99 -12.34
N CYS A 25 -1.06 -39.09 -11.03
CA CYS A 25 -1.93 -39.84 -10.12
C CYS A 25 -3.36 -39.27 -10.11
N LYS A 26 -3.49 -37.94 -10.16
CA LYS A 26 -4.80 -37.26 -10.18
C LYS A 26 -5.60 -37.48 -11.47
N GLU A 27 -4.92 -37.59 -12.61
CA GLU A 27 -5.55 -37.77 -13.93
C GLU A 27 -5.99 -39.22 -14.18
N LYS A 28 -5.17 -40.19 -13.80
CA LYS A 28 -5.44 -41.61 -14.08
C LYS A 28 -6.26 -42.32 -13.00
N GLY A 29 -6.36 -41.77 -11.79
CA GLY A 29 -6.84 -42.51 -10.62
C GLY A 29 -5.84 -43.60 -10.22
N ASP A 30 -6.02 -44.23 -9.06
CA ASP A 30 -5.08 -45.19 -8.43
C ASP A 30 -4.83 -46.49 -9.24
N SER A 31 -5.09 -46.53 -10.55
CA SER A 31 -4.97 -47.70 -11.42
C SER A 31 -3.54 -48.01 -11.91
N GLU A 32 -2.54 -47.15 -11.65
CA GLU A 32 -1.11 -47.41 -11.90
C GLU A 32 -0.35 -47.44 -10.56
N SER A 33 -0.05 -48.65 -10.05
CA SER A 33 0.69 -48.85 -8.79
C SER A 33 2.01 -48.07 -8.76
N ASP A 34 2.71 -48.01 -9.90
CA ASP A 34 4.04 -47.42 -10.00
C ASP A 34 4.06 -45.90 -9.73
N SER A 35 3.02 -45.17 -10.14
CA SER A 35 2.96 -43.71 -9.90
C SER A 35 2.66 -43.40 -8.43
N ALA A 36 1.86 -44.24 -7.77
CA ALA A 36 1.58 -44.12 -6.33
C ALA A 36 2.82 -44.45 -5.49
N GLU A 37 3.60 -45.47 -5.88
CA GLU A 37 4.87 -45.81 -5.24
C GLU A 37 5.91 -44.71 -5.42
N GLN A 38 6.07 -44.17 -6.64
CA GLN A 38 6.94 -43.02 -6.90
C GLN A 38 6.56 -41.79 -6.06
N LEU A 39 5.26 -41.54 -5.89
CA LEU A 39 4.79 -40.43 -5.06
C LEU A 39 5.18 -40.63 -3.59
N ILE A 40 5.02 -41.85 -3.07
CA ILE A 40 5.40 -42.21 -1.70
C ILE A 40 6.92 -42.08 -1.49
N ASP A 41 7.74 -42.55 -2.43
CA ASP A 41 9.19 -42.48 -2.30
C ASP A 41 9.72 -41.04 -2.37
N LEU A 42 9.11 -40.19 -3.20
CA LEU A 42 9.40 -38.76 -3.19
C LEU A 42 9.02 -38.12 -1.83
N LEU A 43 7.89 -38.49 -1.24
CA LEU A 43 7.50 -38.03 0.10
C LEU A 43 8.48 -38.51 1.18
N LYS A 44 8.93 -39.77 1.13
CA LYS A 44 9.96 -40.29 2.05
C LYS A 44 11.29 -39.55 1.88
N SER A 45 11.68 -39.22 0.64
CA SER A 45 12.92 -38.48 0.38
C SER A 45 12.91 -37.10 1.06
N LEU A 46 11.74 -36.46 1.17
CA LEU A 46 11.58 -35.19 1.88
C LEU A 46 11.79 -35.32 3.39
N GLU A 47 11.51 -36.48 3.99
CA GLU A 47 11.69 -36.69 5.44
C GLU A 47 13.15 -36.46 5.86
N THR A 48 14.10 -36.80 5.00
CA THR A 48 15.55 -36.61 5.23
C THR A 48 15.94 -35.15 5.44
N TYR A 49 15.12 -34.20 4.98
CA TYR A 49 15.34 -32.76 5.14
C TYR A 49 14.66 -32.19 6.39
N SER A 50 13.88 -32.99 7.12
CA SER A 50 13.06 -32.48 8.24
C SER A 50 13.89 -31.86 9.36
N GLU A 51 15.13 -32.29 9.58
CA GLU A 51 16.02 -31.69 10.59
C GLU A 51 16.62 -30.33 10.18
N GLY A 52 16.80 -30.10 8.88
CA GLY A 52 17.43 -28.87 8.36
C GLY A 52 16.48 -27.92 7.62
N ILE A 53 15.17 -28.18 7.65
CA ILE A 53 14.20 -27.39 6.89
C ILE A 53 13.94 -26.04 7.56
N THR A 54 14.07 -24.95 6.80
CA THR A 54 13.75 -23.59 7.27
C THR A 54 12.54 -23.01 6.52
N GLU A 55 11.97 -21.94 7.08
CA GLU A 55 10.88 -21.20 6.43
C GLU A 55 11.26 -20.72 5.01
N GLU A 56 12.47 -20.18 4.84
CA GLU A 56 12.93 -19.65 3.56
C GLU A 56 13.03 -20.75 2.49
N MET A 57 13.47 -21.96 2.89
CA MET A 57 13.57 -23.11 2.01
C MET A 57 12.19 -23.59 1.53
N LEU A 58 11.17 -23.54 2.40
CA LEU A 58 9.80 -23.92 2.06
C LEU A 58 9.13 -22.92 1.13
N VAL A 59 9.38 -21.62 1.34
CA VAL A 59 8.86 -20.55 0.48
C VAL A 59 9.51 -20.62 -0.91
N ALA A 60 10.83 -20.74 -0.97
CA ALA A 60 11.58 -20.77 -2.22
C ALA A 60 11.30 -22.03 -3.06
N SER A 61 11.16 -23.20 -2.42
CA SER A 61 10.84 -24.47 -3.10
C SER A 61 9.35 -24.61 -3.45
N LYS A 62 8.45 -23.85 -2.82
CA LYS A 62 6.99 -23.95 -2.93
C LYS A 62 6.40 -25.30 -2.49
N LEU A 63 7.17 -26.13 -1.78
CA LEU A 63 6.76 -27.47 -1.35
C LEU A 63 5.50 -27.47 -0.48
N GLY A 64 5.33 -26.48 0.39
CA GLY A 64 4.17 -26.40 1.29
C GLY A 64 2.82 -26.36 0.54
N SER A 65 2.79 -25.76 -0.65
CA SER A 65 1.58 -25.71 -1.48
C SER A 65 1.26 -27.07 -2.10
N VAL A 66 2.28 -27.77 -2.61
CA VAL A 66 2.11 -29.07 -3.27
C VAL A 66 1.77 -30.15 -2.26
N LEU A 67 2.48 -30.20 -1.13
CA LEU A 67 2.17 -31.12 -0.03
C LEU A 67 0.76 -30.90 0.52
N GLY A 68 0.32 -29.64 0.63
CA GLY A 68 -1.04 -29.31 1.05
C GLY A 68 -2.12 -29.76 0.07
N LYS A 69 -1.82 -29.83 -1.23
CA LYS A 69 -2.72 -30.38 -2.25
C LYS A 69 -2.78 -31.90 -2.21
N ILE A 70 -1.62 -32.56 -2.06
CA ILE A 70 -1.52 -34.03 -1.93
C ILE A 70 -2.29 -34.48 -0.68
N ALA A 71 -2.03 -33.85 0.47
CA ALA A 71 -2.66 -34.16 1.76
C ALA A 71 -4.21 -34.08 1.77
N LYS A 72 -4.81 -33.27 0.88
CA LYS A 72 -6.26 -33.03 0.81
C LYS A 72 -6.92 -33.70 -0.39
N SER A 73 -6.18 -34.48 -1.17
CA SER A 73 -6.69 -35.04 -2.42
C SER A 73 -7.37 -36.38 -2.18
N GLU A 74 -8.65 -36.48 -2.51
CA GLU A 74 -9.42 -37.74 -2.47
C GLU A 74 -9.04 -38.71 -3.60
N LYS A 75 -8.30 -38.21 -4.61
CA LYS A 75 -7.85 -39.00 -5.77
C LYS A 75 -6.46 -39.62 -5.61
N ILE A 76 -5.87 -39.52 -4.43
CA ILE A 76 -4.52 -40.02 -4.13
C ILE A 76 -4.64 -41.06 -3.02
N SER A 77 -3.81 -42.11 -3.08
CA SER A 77 -3.77 -43.16 -2.08
C SER A 77 -3.69 -42.61 -0.65
N ASP A 78 -4.43 -43.25 0.27
CA ASP A 78 -4.48 -42.88 1.68
C ASP A 78 -3.10 -42.83 2.34
N ALA A 79 -2.18 -43.70 1.91
CA ALA A 79 -0.82 -43.75 2.40
C ALA A 79 -0.05 -42.46 2.06
N ALA A 80 -0.09 -42.02 0.80
CA ALA A 80 0.58 -40.79 0.35
C ALA A 80 -0.06 -39.54 0.96
N SER A 81 -1.40 -39.51 1.06
CA SER A 81 -2.14 -38.40 1.68
C SER A 81 -1.81 -38.24 3.18
N LYS A 82 -1.72 -39.36 3.92
CA LYS A 82 -1.31 -39.36 5.34
C LYS A 82 0.15 -38.94 5.50
N GLN A 83 1.05 -39.40 4.64
CA GLN A 83 2.46 -39.06 4.71
C GLN A 83 2.70 -37.57 4.41
N ALA A 84 2.06 -37.02 3.37
CA ALA A 84 2.10 -35.58 3.08
C ALA A 84 1.54 -34.75 4.25
N SER A 85 0.45 -35.20 4.88
CA SER A 85 -0.14 -34.54 6.05
C SER A 85 0.82 -34.53 7.25
N ALA A 86 1.54 -35.64 7.49
CA ALA A 86 2.54 -35.74 8.55
C ALA A 86 3.69 -34.76 8.32
N LEU A 87 4.24 -34.70 7.10
CA LEU A 87 5.29 -33.74 6.73
C LEU A 87 4.84 -32.28 6.93
N VAL A 88 3.63 -31.92 6.47
CA VAL A 88 3.07 -30.57 6.66
C VAL A 88 2.95 -30.23 8.14
N LYS A 89 2.48 -31.17 8.97
CA LYS A 89 2.35 -30.96 10.42
C LYS A 89 3.72 -30.74 11.07
N THR A 90 4.69 -31.61 10.77
CA THR A 90 6.04 -31.56 11.33
C THR A 90 6.75 -30.26 10.94
N TRP A 91 6.73 -29.89 9.66
CA TRP A 91 7.42 -28.71 9.17
C TRP A 91 6.76 -27.41 9.64
N LYS A 92 5.43 -27.38 9.75
CA LYS A 92 4.71 -26.23 10.34
C LYS A 92 5.09 -26.04 11.81
N ALA A 93 5.22 -27.11 12.58
CA ALA A 93 5.66 -27.05 13.97
C ALA A 93 7.11 -26.53 14.07
N LYS A 94 8.01 -27.01 13.21
CA LYS A 94 9.42 -26.54 13.18
C LYS A 94 9.54 -25.08 12.79
N VAL A 95 8.85 -24.61 11.75
CA VAL A 95 8.84 -23.19 11.38
C VAL A 95 8.28 -22.32 12.50
N THR A 96 7.25 -22.81 13.22
CA THR A 96 6.69 -22.08 14.37
C THR A 96 7.68 -22.01 15.53
N ALA A 97 8.39 -23.11 15.82
CA ALA A 97 9.45 -23.15 16.82
C ALA A 97 10.66 -22.28 16.43
N GLU A 98 11.05 -22.28 15.15
CA GLU A 98 12.11 -21.43 14.61
C GLU A 98 11.75 -19.95 14.75
N ARG A 99 10.50 -19.57 14.43
CA ARG A 99 9.98 -18.21 14.64
C ARG A 99 9.96 -17.82 16.12
N ALA A 100 9.57 -18.74 17.01
CA ALA A 100 9.58 -18.51 18.45
C ALA A 100 11.02 -18.37 18.99
N SER A 101 11.96 -19.19 18.52
CA SER A 101 13.38 -19.12 18.90
C SER A 101 14.06 -17.88 18.33
N LYS A 102 13.74 -17.46 17.09
CA LYS A 102 14.21 -16.17 16.52
C LYS A 102 13.61 -14.99 17.30
N ALA A 103 12.35 -15.10 17.73
CA ALA A 103 11.71 -14.09 18.59
C ALA A 103 12.36 -14.01 19.98
N GLU A 104 12.66 -15.16 20.61
CA GLU A 104 13.31 -15.20 21.92
C GLU A 104 14.80 -14.82 21.83
N ALA A 105 15.52 -15.24 20.78
CA ALA A 105 16.88 -14.77 20.51
C ALA A 105 16.91 -13.25 20.26
N SER A 106 15.92 -12.70 19.56
CA SER A 106 15.77 -11.23 19.41
C SER A 106 15.43 -10.52 20.73
N ARG A 107 14.84 -11.24 21.69
CA ARG A 107 14.51 -10.75 23.04
C ARG A 107 15.73 -10.81 23.97
N VAL A 108 16.55 -11.86 23.87
CA VAL A 108 17.80 -12.03 24.63
C VAL A 108 18.91 -11.12 24.07
N GLU A 109 19.04 -10.96 22.74
CA GLU A 109 19.93 -9.93 22.15
C GLU A 109 19.51 -8.51 22.53
N LYS A 110 18.22 -8.25 22.77
CA LYS A 110 17.71 -6.99 23.34
C LYS A 110 18.05 -6.80 24.82
N SER A 111 18.44 -7.86 25.53
CA SER A 111 18.77 -7.83 26.97
C SER A 111 20.29 -7.83 27.23
N SER A 112 21.13 -8.23 26.27
CA SER A 112 22.60 -8.32 26.42
C SER A 112 23.39 -7.40 25.49
N LYS A 113 22.75 -6.73 24.52
CA LYS A 113 23.33 -5.55 23.88
C LYS A 113 22.88 -4.32 24.66
N GLU A 114 23.85 -3.57 25.19
CA GLU A 114 23.63 -2.15 25.45
C GLU A 114 22.88 -1.55 24.24
N PRO A 115 21.85 -0.73 24.47
CA PRO A 115 21.06 -0.21 23.39
C PRO A 115 21.98 0.56 22.45
N LYS A 116 22.17 0.07 21.22
CA LYS A 116 22.51 0.97 20.13
C LYS A 116 21.34 1.95 20.07
N LYS A 117 21.59 3.15 20.62
CA LYS A 117 20.72 4.32 20.61
C LYS A 117 19.74 4.21 19.44
N SER A 118 18.45 4.15 19.74
CA SER A 118 17.53 4.99 18.99
C SER A 118 18.22 6.36 19.02
N SER A 119 18.68 6.80 17.88
CA SER A 119 19.24 8.13 17.74
C SER A 119 18.04 9.06 17.96
N GLU A 120 17.83 9.39 19.23
CA GLU A 120 16.88 10.36 19.70
C GLU A 120 17.69 11.62 19.89
N VAL A 121 17.54 12.56 18.98
CA VAL A 121 17.97 13.94 19.21
C VAL A 121 16.80 14.64 19.89
N ASN A 122 16.99 15.04 21.15
CA ASN A 122 16.00 15.78 21.94
C ASN A 122 14.64 15.08 22.15
N GLY A 123 14.61 13.73 22.22
CA GLY A 123 13.39 12.96 22.49
C GLY A 123 12.45 12.78 21.29
N VAL A 124 12.90 13.15 20.08
CA VAL A 124 12.18 12.89 18.83
C VAL A 124 12.76 11.64 18.17
N PRO A 125 11.93 10.62 17.82
CA PRO A 125 12.42 9.45 17.10
C PRO A 125 12.97 9.81 15.72
N GLU A 126 14.18 9.35 15.39
CA GLU A 126 14.75 9.61 14.07
C GLU A 126 14.01 8.86 12.93
N PRO A 127 13.92 9.49 11.74
CA PRO A 127 13.45 8.81 10.54
C PRO A 127 14.31 7.59 10.19
N PRO A 128 13.77 6.61 9.45
CA PRO A 128 14.54 5.42 9.09
C PRO A 128 15.67 5.79 8.13
N SER A 129 16.90 5.38 8.44
CA SER A 129 18.09 5.74 7.67
C SER A 129 18.32 4.82 6.46
N THR A 130 17.73 3.61 6.49
CA THR A 130 17.82 2.62 5.41
C THR A 130 16.46 2.00 5.06
N ASN A 131 16.34 1.47 3.84
CA ASN A 131 15.14 0.72 3.41
C ASN A 131 14.87 -0.52 4.28
N SER A 132 15.91 -1.18 4.78
CA SER A 132 15.77 -2.32 5.68
C SER A 132 15.17 -1.93 7.03
N GLU A 133 15.67 -0.85 7.65
CA GLU A 133 15.09 -0.30 8.89
C GLU A 133 13.64 0.14 8.67
N TYR A 134 13.38 0.82 7.55
CA TYR A 134 12.04 1.28 7.23
C TYR A 134 11.06 0.11 7.05
N ARG A 135 11.49 -0.95 6.37
CA ARG A 135 10.73 -2.19 6.23
C ARG A 135 10.39 -2.80 7.58
N VAL A 136 11.37 -2.95 8.48
CA VAL A 136 11.14 -3.49 9.82
C VAL A 136 10.11 -2.66 10.58
N ARG A 137 10.19 -1.34 10.47
CA ARG A 137 9.25 -0.40 11.10
C ARG A 137 7.83 -0.51 10.52
N LEU A 138 7.70 -0.61 9.20
CA LEU A 138 6.41 -0.83 8.53
C LEU A 138 5.75 -2.13 9.00
N VAL A 139 6.51 -3.23 9.06
CA VAL A 139 6.02 -4.54 9.52
C VAL A 139 5.63 -4.49 10.99
N SER A 140 6.45 -3.92 11.87
CA SER A 140 6.16 -3.86 13.31
C SER A 140 4.91 -3.03 13.64
N GLN A 141 4.59 -2.05 12.79
CA GLN A 141 3.37 -1.24 12.89
C GLN A 141 2.17 -1.83 12.12
N ASN A 142 2.27 -3.08 11.64
CA ASN A 142 1.22 -3.75 10.85
C ASN A 142 0.78 -2.96 9.61
N LYS A 143 1.72 -2.29 8.93
CA LYS A 143 1.45 -1.53 7.69
C LYS A 143 1.47 -2.45 6.48
N GLU A 144 0.55 -2.18 5.54
CA GLU A 144 0.57 -2.82 4.22
C GLU A 144 1.87 -2.47 3.50
N LEU A 145 2.61 -3.49 3.06
CA LEU A 145 3.80 -3.36 2.24
C LEU A 145 3.43 -3.51 0.76
N TYR A 146 3.09 -2.39 0.12
CA TYR A 146 2.76 -2.37 -1.30
C TYR A 146 4.01 -2.54 -2.18
N LYS A 147 5.17 -2.06 -1.71
CA LYS A 147 6.48 -2.27 -2.34
C LYS A 147 7.42 -3.00 -1.38
N ASP A 148 8.17 -3.95 -1.94
CA ASP A 148 9.15 -4.76 -1.22
C ASP A 148 10.42 -4.95 -2.08
N PRO A 149 11.56 -4.31 -1.75
CA PRO A 149 11.76 -3.42 -0.60
C PRO A 149 10.92 -2.13 -0.70
N PRO A 150 10.55 -1.51 0.44
CA PRO A 150 9.85 -0.23 0.42
C PRO A 150 10.74 0.86 -0.18
N GLN A 151 10.11 1.91 -0.71
CA GLN A 151 10.83 3.12 -1.11
C GLN A 151 11.05 4.03 0.10
N SER A 152 12.26 4.57 0.24
CA SER A 152 12.58 5.54 1.29
C SER A 152 11.58 6.70 1.29
N PRO A 153 11.16 7.18 2.47
CA PRO A 153 10.40 8.42 2.57
C PRO A 153 11.24 9.61 2.12
N VAL A 154 10.58 10.71 1.76
CA VAL A 154 11.26 11.99 1.54
C VAL A 154 11.54 12.60 2.91
N LEU A 155 12.82 12.82 3.20
CA LEU A 155 13.33 13.41 4.45
C LEU A 155 13.91 14.80 4.18
N ASP A 156 14.18 15.54 5.25
CA ASP A 156 14.86 16.85 5.22
C ASP A 156 14.15 17.89 4.35
N ILE A 157 12.81 17.87 4.38
CA ILE A 157 12.01 18.85 3.63
C ILE A 157 12.13 20.21 4.31
N ARG A 158 12.77 21.15 3.62
CA ARG A 158 12.89 22.54 4.07
C ARG A 158 11.54 23.24 3.90
N VAL A 159 10.96 23.68 5.00
CA VAL A 159 9.82 24.60 5.01
C VAL A 159 10.35 26.03 4.96
N PHE A 160 9.94 26.81 3.97
CA PHE A 160 10.36 28.19 3.84
C PHE A 160 9.58 29.08 4.83
N PRO A 161 10.24 30.06 5.48
CA PRO A 161 9.59 30.90 6.50
C PRO A 161 8.57 31.87 5.88
N GLU A 162 8.84 32.34 4.66
CA GLU A 162 7.96 33.25 3.93
C GLU A 162 6.74 32.51 3.40
N LYS A 163 5.56 33.03 3.73
CA LYS A 163 4.30 32.57 3.14
C LYS A 163 4.09 33.27 1.80
N ALA A 164 3.75 32.48 0.79
CA ALA A 164 3.27 33.01 -0.48
C ALA A 164 1.87 33.62 -0.31
N SER A 165 1.49 34.48 -1.25
CA SER A 165 0.12 34.95 -1.36
C SER A 165 -0.85 33.76 -1.56
N GLY A 166 -2.09 33.93 -1.08
CA GLY A 166 -3.16 32.98 -1.33
C GLY A 166 -3.42 32.79 -2.84
N PRO A 167 -4.15 31.73 -3.22
CA PRO A 167 -4.49 31.48 -4.61
C PRO A 167 -5.47 32.52 -5.16
N SER A 168 -5.37 32.77 -6.46
CA SER A 168 -6.40 33.48 -7.20
C SER A 168 -7.32 32.46 -7.87
N ARG A 169 -8.64 32.72 -7.91
CA ARG A 169 -9.60 31.86 -8.60
C ARG A 169 -9.98 32.48 -9.94
N ALA A 170 -9.66 31.78 -11.03
CA ALA A 170 -10.01 32.19 -12.38
C ALA A 170 -11.51 31.96 -12.66
N ALA A 171 -12.03 32.61 -13.72
CA ALA A 171 -13.43 32.51 -14.12
C ALA A 171 -13.86 31.07 -14.47
N ASN A 172 -12.93 30.24 -14.96
CA ASN A 172 -13.16 28.83 -15.24
C ASN A 172 -13.13 27.92 -13.98
N GLY A 173 -13.01 28.53 -12.79
CA GLY A 173 -12.96 27.87 -11.49
C GLY A 173 -11.58 27.33 -11.09
N ASP A 174 -10.56 27.43 -11.94
CA ASP A 174 -9.21 26.99 -11.59
C ASP A 174 -8.57 27.94 -10.57
N PHE A 175 -7.92 27.37 -9.58
CA PHE A 175 -7.02 28.10 -8.69
C PHE A 175 -5.64 28.22 -9.32
N THR A 176 -5.05 29.42 -9.25
CA THR A 176 -3.70 29.69 -9.70
C THR A 176 -2.83 30.14 -8.53
N PHE A 177 -1.55 29.76 -8.58
CA PHE A 177 -0.57 30.03 -7.54
C PHE A 177 0.65 30.69 -8.19
N SER A 178 1.14 31.77 -7.59
CA SER A 178 2.35 32.45 -8.07
C SER A 178 3.53 31.46 -8.10
N GLY A 179 4.26 31.43 -9.22
CA GLY A 179 5.37 30.50 -9.45
C GLY A 179 4.98 29.10 -9.95
N PHE A 180 3.69 28.72 -9.96
CA PHE A 180 3.25 27.36 -10.29
C PHE A 180 2.18 27.34 -11.38
N SER A 181 2.60 27.52 -12.64
CA SER A 181 1.69 27.66 -13.77
C SER A 181 0.96 26.37 -14.18
N THR A 182 1.49 25.20 -13.82
CA THR A 182 0.91 23.90 -14.20
C THR A 182 -0.08 23.36 -13.17
N PHE A 183 0.05 23.77 -11.92
CA PHE A 183 -0.81 23.34 -10.83
C PHE A 183 -2.10 24.16 -10.79
N LYS A 184 -3.18 23.58 -11.32
CA LYS A 184 -4.49 24.23 -11.48
C LYS A 184 -5.64 23.36 -10.96
N PRO A 185 -5.69 23.03 -9.67
CA PRO A 185 -6.88 22.42 -9.08
C PRO A 185 -8.07 23.37 -9.21
N ASN A 186 -9.28 22.85 -9.37
CA ASN A 186 -10.51 23.67 -9.42
C ASN A 186 -11.43 23.43 -8.22
N ARG A 187 -10.95 22.71 -7.22
CA ARG A 187 -11.57 22.55 -5.90
C ARG A 187 -10.54 22.85 -4.82
N SER A 188 -10.87 23.78 -3.95
CA SER A 188 -10.13 24.13 -2.75
C SER A 188 -10.17 22.99 -1.74
N PRO A 189 -9.26 22.97 -0.75
CA PRO A 189 -9.34 22.03 0.36
C PRO A 189 -10.70 22.07 1.08
N GLU A 190 -11.26 23.27 1.28
CA GLU A 190 -12.58 23.44 1.86
C GLU A 190 -13.67 22.73 1.03
N GLU A 191 -13.73 23.01 -0.28
CA GLU A 191 -14.70 22.38 -1.17
C GLU A 191 -14.57 20.85 -1.11
N VAL A 192 -13.34 20.32 -1.15
CA VAL A 192 -13.10 18.86 -1.09
C VAL A 192 -13.58 18.24 0.22
N LEU A 193 -13.29 18.88 1.36
CA LEU A 193 -13.71 18.41 2.68
C LEU A 193 -15.23 18.47 2.85
N ARG A 194 -15.83 19.63 2.57
CA ARG A 194 -17.27 19.86 2.74
C ARG A 194 -18.11 19.00 1.78
N GLY A 195 -17.64 18.78 0.56
CA GLY A 195 -18.33 17.93 -0.41
C GLY A 195 -18.14 16.43 -0.18
N GLY A 196 -17.34 16.02 0.80
CA GLY A 196 -17.18 14.62 1.20
C GLY A 196 -16.03 13.91 0.49
N ALA A 197 -15.02 13.53 1.27
CA ALA A 197 -13.81 12.89 0.79
C ALA A 197 -13.26 11.85 1.78
N PHE A 198 -12.44 10.93 1.27
CA PHE A 198 -11.66 9.95 2.03
C PHE A 198 -12.47 9.10 3.01
N GLY A 199 -13.77 8.94 2.74
CA GLY A 199 -14.71 8.20 3.58
C GLY A 199 -14.80 8.72 5.01
N GLY A 200 -14.43 9.98 5.25
CA GLY A 200 -14.43 10.57 6.58
C GLY A 200 -13.18 10.30 7.43
N THR A 201 -12.15 9.70 6.84
CA THR A 201 -11.02 9.10 7.59
C THR A 201 -9.68 9.77 7.39
N TYR A 202 -9.63 10.87 6.63
CA TYR A 202 -8.36 11.44 6.20
C TYR A 202 -7.49 11.84 7.40
N PHE A 203 -8.06 12.59 8.33
CA PHE A 203 -7.40 13.03 9.57
C PHE A 203 -7.74 12.13 10.76
N ARG A 204 -7.90 10.82 10.55
CA ARG A 204 -8.06 9.87 11.67
C ARG A 204 -6.78 9.82 12.51
N PRO A 205 -6.82 9.31 13.75
CA PRO A 205 -5.60 9.02 14.50
C PRO A 205 -4.70 8.02 13.74
N ILE A 206 -3.42 8.32 13.61
CA ILE A 206 -2.44 7.45 12.93
C ILE A 206 -1.18 7.28 13.77
N VAL A 207 -0.48 6.17 13.53
CA VAL A 207 0.95 6.05 13.84
C VAL A 207 1.67 6.14 12.50
N SER A 208 2.61 7.06 12.35
CA SER A 208 3.37 7.22 11.11
C SER A 208 4.61 6.33 11.13
N ALA A 209 4.84 5.54 10.10
CA ALA A 209 6.07 4.79 9.95
C ALA A 209 7.26 5.70 9.57
N VAL A 210 6.99 6.87 8.97
CA VAL A 210 8.04 7.83 8.60
C VAL A 210 8.63 8.49 9.84
N THR A 211 7.77 9.08 10.68
CA THR A 211 8.21 9.82 11.88
C THR A 211 8.26 8.97 13.15
N ASN A 212 7.69 7.76 13.12
CA ASN A 212 7.49 6.90 14.30
C ASN A 212 6.67 7.56 15.43
N LEU A 213 5.88 8.59 15.10
CA LEU A 213 5.02 9.30 16.04
C LEU A 213 3.56 8.90 15.88
N ARG A 214 2.80 9.07 16.97
CA ARG A 214 1.34 9.01 16.96
C ARG A 214 0.78 10.42 16.79
N TYR A 215 -0.11 10.59 15.83
CA TYR A 215 -0.84 11.84 15.59
C TYR A 215 -2.30 11.66 15.96
N THR A 216 -2.87 12.63 16.67
CA THR A 216 -4.32 12.67 16.89
C THR A 216 -5.03 13.36 15.73
N GLY A 217 -6.30 13.03 15.52
CA GLY A 217 -7.06 13.67 14.46
C GLY A 217 -7.31 15.16 14.68
N LYS A 218 -7.43 15.58 15.95
CA LYS A 218 -7.62 16.99 16.31
C LYS A 218 -6.40 17.83 15.92
N GLU A 219 -5.21 17.43 16.34
CA GLU A 219 -3.95 18.12 16.01
C GLU A 219 -3.72 18.15 14.49
N ALA A 220 -4.05 17.07 13.79
CA ALA A 220 -3.91 16.99 12.35
C ALA A 220 -4.81 17.99 11.63
N VAL A 221 -6.07 18.12 12.05
CA VAL A 221 -7.01 19.12 11.50
C VAL A 221 -6.53 20.54 11.82
N GLU A 222 -6.23 20.84 13.08
CA GLU A 222 -5.81 22.18 13.52
C GLU A 222 -4.52 22.65 12.84
N SER A 223 -3.57 21.75 12.62
CA SER A 223 -2.29 22.08 11.97
C SER A 223 -2.34 22.09 10.43
N SER A 224 -3.46 21.67 9.82
CA SER A 224 -3.54 21.50 8.37
C SER A 224 -4.63 22.34 7.73
N CYS A 225 -5.77 22.52 8.39
CA CYS A 225 -6.94 23.18 7.83
C CYS A 225 -7.12 24.58 8.42
N HIS A 226 -7.56 25.53 7.59
CA HIS A 226 -8.07 26.80 8.11
C HIS A 226 -9.35 26.53 8.90
N SER A 227 -9.55 27.21 10.03
CA SER A 227 -10.68 26.96 10.94
C SER A 227 -12.04 27.11 10.25
N SER A 228 -12.20 28.12 9.39
CA SER A 228 -13.43 28.34 8.62
C SER A 228 -13.80 27.19 7.68
N TRP A 229 -12.84 26.37 7.25
CA TRP A 229 -13.11 25.25 6.33
C TRP A 229 -13.84 24.10 7.00
N VAL A 230 -13.64 23.96 8.32
CA VAL A 230 -14.18 22.86 9.12
C VAL A 230 -15.28 23.31 10.07
N GLU A 231 -15.54 24.61 10.14
CA GLU A 231 -16.65 25.18 10.90
C GLU A 231 -18.00 24.60 10.45
N GLY A 232 -18.80 24.15 11.42
CA GLY A 232 -20.10 23.53 11.20
C GLY A 232 -20.05 22.10 10.65
N LEU A 233 -18.88 21.51 10.42
CA LEU A 233 -18.76 20.10 10.02
C LEU A 233 -18.79 19.17 11.23
N ASP A 234 -19.46 18.02 11.10
CA ASP A 234 -19.26 16.91 12.01
C ASP A 234 -17.87 16.28 11.74
N ALA A 235 -16.85 16.82 12.38
CA ALA A 235 -15.47 16.38 12.22
C ALA A 235 -15.28 14.88 12.54
N LYS A 236 -16.05 14.32 13.49
CA LYS A 236 -15.94 12.91 13.87
C LYS A 236 -16.39 11.98 12.75
N ILE A 237 -17.36 12.41 11.96
CA ILE A 237 -17.88 11.64 10.83
C ILE A 237 -17.11 11.94 9.54
N LEU A 238 -16.82 13.21 9.28
CA LEU A 238 -16.34 13.71 7.98
C LEU A 238 -14.81 13.82 7.87
N LEU A 239 -14.07 13.85 8.99
CA LEU A 239 -12.63 14.13 8.97
C LEU A 239 -11.80 13.11 9.75
N THR A 240 -12.21 12.76 10.97
CA THR A 240 -11.38 12.03 11.94
C THR A 240 -11.89 10.62 12.26
N SER A 241 -12.82 10.08 11.47
CA SER A 241 -13.34 8.74 11.67
C SER A 241 -12.26 7.68 11.48
N SER A 242 -12.15 6.72 12.39
CA SER A 242 -11.29 5.54 12.17
C SER A 242 -11.88 4.54 11.17
N VAL A 243 -13.18 4.67 10.86
CA VAL A 243 -13.92 3.77 9.96
C VAL A 243 -14.27 4.49 8.67
N TYR A 244 -13.89 3.88 7.54
CA TYR A 244 -14.19 4.41 6.21
C TYR A 244 -15.65 4.21 5.84
N ARG A 245 -16.32 5.31 5.50
CA ARG A 245 -17.74 5.34 5.14
C ARG A 245 -17.92 5.82 3.70
N GLU A 246 -18.29 4.91 2.79
CA GLU A 246 -18.46 5.27 1.38
C GLU A 246 -19.53 6.34 1.18
N ASN A 247 -20.62 6.31 1.95
CA ASN A 247 -21.71 7.29 1.86
C ASN A 247 -21.30 8.71 2.24
N VAL A 248 -20.17 8.91 2.94
CA VAL A 248 -19.61 10.23 3.22
C VAL A 248 -18.98 10.85 1.97
N ASN A 249 -18.51 10.03 1.04
CA ASN A 249 -17.88 10.53 -0.18
C ASN A 249 -18.91 11.14 -1.14
N LYS A 250 -18.54 12.23 -1.82
CA LYS A 250 -19.35 12.91 -2.84
C LYS A 250 -20.02 11.95 -3.83
N PHE A 251 -19.25 11.00 -4.36
CA PHE A 251 -19.71 10.03 -5.37
C PHE A 251 -20.04 8.66 -4.78
N ARG A 252 -20.10 8.53 -3.45
CA ARG A 252 -20.50 7.31 -2.73
C ARG A 252 -19.73 6.06 -3.13
N LYS A 253 -18.42 6.21 -3.36
CA LYS A 253 -17.51 5.10 -3.71
C LYS A 253 -16.25 5.16 -2.88
N LYS A 254 -15.77 4.00 -2.44
CA LYS A 254 -14.41 3.87 -1.90
C LYS A 254 -13.37 4.01 -3.00
N CYS A 255 -12.34 4.81 -2.74
CA CYS A 255 -11.13 4.88 -3.55
C CYS A 255 -9.92 5.30 -2.70
N GLY A 256 -8.73 5.22 -3.30
CA GLY A 256 -7.46 5.50 -2.63
C GLY A 256 -6.82 4.27 -1.98
N GLY A 257 -5.52 4.36 -1.75
CA GLY A 257 -4.73 3.35 -1.04
C GLY A 257 -4.74 3.52 0.48
N SER A 258 -4.27 2.50 1.21
CA SER A 258 -4.08 2.57 2.65
C SER A 258 -2.91 3.49 3.03
N LEU A 259 -2.83 3.92 4.30
CA LEU A 259 -1.66 4.67 4.77
C LEU A 259 -0.35 3.87 4.58
N GLY A 260 -0.37 2.56 4.83
CA GLY A 260 0.81 1.69 4.63
C GLY A 260 1.26 1.63 3.17
N MET A 261 0.32 1.58 2.21
CA MET A 261 0.64 1.67 0.79
C MET A 261 1.34 3.00 0.45
N TRP A 262 0.87 4.12 1.00
CA TRP A 262 1.48 5.43 0.76
C TRP A 262 2.85 5.56 1.42
N GLU A 263 2.99 5.08 2.66
CA GLU A 263 4.26 5.06 3.39
C GLU A 263 5.30 4.18 2.67
N SER A 264 4.96 2.93 2.33
CA SER A 264 5.86 2.00 1.63
C SER A 264 6.22 2.42 0.20
N SER A 265 5.44 3.34 -0.39
CA SER A 265 5.70 3.92 -1.72
C SER A 265 6.54 5.20 -1.69
N GLY A 266 7.03 5.65 -0.53
CA GLY A 266 7.81 6.89 -0.41
C GLY A 266 6.99 8.16 -0.70
N TRP A 267 5.67 8.10 -0.53
CA TRP A 267 4.76 9.22 -0.83
C TRP A 267 4.41 10.09 0.37
N ILE A 268 4.77 9.64 1.57
CA ILE A 268 4.62 10.37 2.84
C ILE A 268 5.99 10.95 3.22
N SER A 269 5.96 12.15 3.79
CA SER A 269 7.12 12.81 4.38
C SER A 269 6.90 13.03 5.88
N GLU A 270 7.97 13.41 6.57
CA GLU A 270 7.89 13.80 7.98
C GLU A 270 7.12 15.11 8.21
N THR A 271 7.20 16.04 7.26
CA THR A 271 6.54 17.35 7.35
C THR A 271 5.04 17.24 7.15
N ASP A 272 4.58 16.29 6.32
CA ASP A 272 3.17 16.05 6.01
C ASP A 272 2.83 14.55 6.20
N PRO A 273 2.70 14.08 7.46
CA PRO A 273 2.52 12.66 7.79
C PRO A 273 1.20 12.04 7.29
N TYR A 274 0.24 12.86 6.89
CA TYR A 274 -1.00 12.43 6.23
C TYR A 274 -0.91 12.43 4.70
N GLY A 275 0.19 12.95 4.14
CA GLY A 275 0.50 12.91 2.72
C GLY A 275 -0.08 14.07 1.91
N TRP A 276 -0.39 13.78 0.64
CA TRP A 276 -0.61 14.80 -0.39
C TRP A 276 -1.72 15.81 -0.06
N PHE A 277 -2.86 15.37 0.49
CA PHE A 277 -3.96 16.31 0.75
C PHE A 277 -3.68 17.20 1.98
N GLN A 278 -2.91 16.72 2.97
CA GLN A 278 -2.36 17.59 4.02
C GLN A 278 -1.40 18.62 3.45
N TRP A 279 -0.47 18.19 2.57
CA TRP A 279 0.40 19.11 1.84
C TRP A 279 -0.43 20.15 1.08
N TYR A 280 -1.48 19.72 0.37
CA TYR A 280 -2.36 20.61 -0.40
C TYR A 280 -3.07 21.62 0.49
N CYS A 281 -3.60 21.22 1.65
CA CYS A 281 -4.23 22.13 2.60
C CYS A 281 -3.27 23.26 3.03
N ARG A 282 -2.03 22.91 3.36
CA ARG A 282 -1.03 23.89 3.81
C ARG A 282 -0.45 24.72 2.67
N PHE A 283 -0.24 24.11 1.50
CA PHE A 283 0.19 24.81 0.28
C PHE A 283 -0.84 25.86 -0.15
N PHE A 284 -2.13 25.51 -0.08
CA PHE A 284 -3.23 26.42 -0.39
C PHE A 284 -3.26 27.66 0.53
N GLN A 285 -2.81 27.51 1.78
CA GLN A 285 -2.67 28.59 2.76
C GLN A 285 -1.34 29.39 2.62
N GLY A 286 -0.57 29.14 1.57
CA GLY A 286 0.66 29.87 1.29
C GLY A 286 1.94 29.25 1.83
N ARG A 287 1.90 28.10 2.53
CA ARG A 287 3.13 27.39 2.93
C ARG A 287 3.88 26.95 1.67
N ARG A 288 5.20 27.13 1.65
CA ARG A 288 6.09 26.63 0.60
C ARG A 288 7.16 25.72 1.17
N THR A 289 7.51 24.69 0.42
CA THR A 289 8.50 23.69 0.82
C THR A 289 9.39 23.25 -0.34
N SER A 290 10.55 22.65 -0.04
CA SER A 290 11.39 22.03 -1.05
C SER A 290 10.74 20.83 -1.76
N ASP A 291 9.60 20.32 -1.27
CA ASP A 291 8.86 19.20 -1.86
C ASP A 291 7.72 19.63 -2.81
N ASP A 292 7.46 20.94 -2.94
CA ASP A 292 6.31 21.46 -3.68
C ASP A 292 6.31 20.99 -5.14
N GLU A 293 7.46 21.05 -5.82
CA GLU A 293 7.60 20.62 -7.21
C GLU A 293 7.23 19.14 -7.38
N ARG A 294 7.69 18.26 -6.48
CA ARG A 294 7.36 16.83 -6.54
C ARG A 294 5.86 16.60 -6.35
N GLN A 295 5.23 17.28 -5.40
CA GLN A 295 3.79 17.13 -5.14
C GLN A 295 2.94 17.66 -6.29
N ILE A 296 3.37 18.76 -6.92
CA ILE A 296 2.74 19.31 -8.12
C ILE A 296 2.90 18.37 -9.31
N GLN A 297 4.09 17.78 -9.51
CA GLN A 297 4.31 16.78 -10.56
C GLN A 297 3.40 15.56 -10.38
N ARG A 298 3.23 15.07 -9.15
CA ARG A 298 2.28 13.98 -8.85
C ARG A 298 0.85 14.36 -9.23
N TRP A 299 0.42 15.57 -8.87
CA TRP A 299 -0.89 16.08 -9.27
C TRP A 299 -1.01 16.20 -10.79
N ASN A 300 0.03 16.69 -11.48
CA ASN A 300 0.04 16.81 -12.94
C ASN A 300 -0.07 15.44 -13.63
N SER A 301 0.63 14.42 -13.13
CA SER A 301 0.56 13.04 -13.66
C SER A 301 -0.81 12.39 -13.47
N LEU A 302 -1.56 12.80 -12.44
CA LEU A 302 -2.86 12.21 -12.10
C LEU A 302 -4.04 12.98 -12.71
N THR A 303 -4.00 14.30 -12.55
CA THR A 303 -5.10 15.25 -12.72
C THR A 303 -4.83 16.35 -13.75
N GLY A 304 -3.56 16.69 -13.99
CA GLY A 304 -3.17 17.75 -14.93
C GLY A 304 -3.64 17.52 -16.37
N GLU A 305 -3.29 18.40 -17.30
CA GLU A 305 -3.75 18.29 -18.70
C GLU A 305 -3.37 16.95 -19.37
N LYS A 306 -2.23 16.38 -18.98
CA LYS A 306 -1.76 15.06 -19.41
C LYS A 306 -2.06 13.95 -18.39
N GLY A 307 -2.81 14.27 -17.34
CA GLY A 307 -3.05 13.40 -16.19
C GLY A 307 -3.84 12.15 -16.55
N ARG A 308 -3.39 11.00 -16.03
CA ARG A 308 -3.95 9.68 -16.34
C ARG A 308 -5.44 9.59 -16.04
N PHE A 309 -5.85 9.95 -14.82
CA PHE A 309 -7.23 9.76 -14.37
C PHE A 309 -8.18 10.79 -14.97
N ARG A 310 -7.73 12.06 -15.11
CA ARG A 310 -8.52 13.08 -15.83
C ARG A 310 -8.81 12.63 -17.25
N ASN A 311 -7.79 12.26 -18.01
CA ASN A 311 -7.95 11.91 -19.43
C ASN A 311 -8.73 10.60 -19.61
N GLN A 312 -8.56 9.63 -18.71
CA GLN A 312 -9.37 8.41 -18.70
C GLN A 312 -10.86 8.74 -18.48
N LEU A 313 -11.19 9.61 -17.53
CA LEU A 313 -12.57 9.99 -17.25
C LEU A 313 -13.20 10.74 -18.43
N LEU A 314 -12.52 11.78 -18.95
CA LEU A 314 -13.03 12.58 -20.06
C LEU A 314 -13.26 11.73 -21.31
N LYS A 315 -12.33 10.83 -21.64
CA LYS A 315 -12.50 9.89 -22.76
C LYS A 315 -13.75 9.01 -22.58
N LYS A 316 -13.97 8.47 -21.38
CA LYS A 316 -15.16 7.63 -21.11
C LYS A 316 -16.47 8.39 -21.21
N ILE A 317 -16.50 9.65 -20.75
CA ILE A 317 -17.69 10.51 -20.88
C ILE A 317 -18.01 10.75 -22.37
N ILE A 318 -17.00 11.13 -23.16
CA ILE A 318 -17.16 11.41 -24.59
C ILE A 318 -17.63 10.16 -25.35
N VAL A 319 -16.98 9.01 -25.15
CA VAL A 319 -17.34 7.75 -25.82
C VAL A 319 -18.76 7.29 -25.45
N ALA A 320 -19.20 7.56 -24.23
CA ALA A 320 -20.57 7.25 -23.80
C ALA A 320 -21.62 8.24 -24.31
N GLY A 321 -21.22 9.35 -24.95
CA GLY A 321 -22.13 10.41 -25.39
C GLY A 321 -22.89 11.08 -24.24
N LYS A 322 -22.28 11.15 -23.04
CA LYS A 322 -22.91 11.70 -21.84
C LYS A 322 -22.40 13.10 -21.51
N GLU A 323 -23.18 13.82 -20.73
CA GLU A 323 -22.78 15.11 -20.17
C GLU A 323 -21.67 14.95 -19.13
N VAL A 324 -20.83 15.98 -18.99
CA VAL A 324 -19.71 15.97 -18.03
C VAL A 324 -20.18 15.78 -16.58
N GLY A 325 -21.40 16.24 -16.28
CA GLY A 325 -22.05 16.11 -14.97
C GLY A 325 -22.56 14.71 -14.65
N ASP A 326 -22.63 13.79 -15.62
CA ASP A 326 -23.19 12.45 -15.40
C ASP A 326 -22.26 11.62 -14.47
N VAL A 327 -22.62 11.59 -13.19
CA VAL A 327 -21.87 10.93 -12.13
C VAL A 327 -21.84 9.41 -12.24
N SER A 328 -22.69 8.80 -13.08
CA SER A 328 -22.70 7.36 -13.31
C SER A 328 -21.44 6.89 -14.05
N ILE A 329 -20.79 7.78 -14.81
CA ILE A 329 -19.58 7.45 -15.57
C ILE A 329 -18.36 7.46 -14.65
N SER A 330 -17.83 6.26 -14.38
CA SER A 330 -16.61 6.02 -13.60
C SER A 330 -16.57 6.74 -12.24
N PRO A 331 -17.54 6.50 -11.34
CA PRO A 331 -17.66 7.21 -10.07
C PRO A 331 -16.44 7.05 -9.15
N VAL A 332 -15.72 5.92 -9.23
CA VAL A 332 -14.45 5.71 -8.50
C VAL A 332 -13.36 6.67 -8.97
N VAL A 333 -13.25 6.91 -10.29
CA VAL A 333 -12.28 7.86 -10.86
C VAL A 333 -12.68 9.30 -10.53
N ARG A 334 -13.99 9.62 -10.57
CA ARG A 334 -14.51 10.91 -10.10
C ARG A 334 -14.15 11.18 -8.64
N GLN A 335 -14.37 10.20 -7.76
CA GLN A 335 -13.99 10.33 -6.35
C GLN A 335 -12.48 10.47 -6.16
N THR A 336 -11.69 9.78 -6.99
CA THR A 336 -10.23 9.90 -6.96
C THR A 336 -9.81 11.31 -7.36
N LEU A 337 -10.36 11.88 -8.43
CA LEU A 337 -10.05 13.26 -8.83
C LEU A 337 -10.54 14.29 -7.80
N TRP A 338 -11.69 14.05 -7.17
CA TRP A 338 -12.22 14.88 -6.08
C TRP A 338 -11.23 14.96 -4.91
N HIS A 339 -10.68 13.82 -4.49
CA HIS A 339 -9.62 13.77 -3.46
C HIS A 339 -8.36 14.55 -3.85
N TRP A 340 -8.13 14.76 -5.15
CA TRP A 340 -7.01 15.51 -5.70
C TRP A 340 -7.39 16.95 -6.12
N GLY A 341 -8.50 17.49 -5.59
CA GLY A 341 -8.89 18.88 -5.81
C GLY A 341 -9.39 19.17 -7.24
N PHE A 342 -9.96 18.17 -7.91
CA PHE A 342 -10.44 18.31 -9.29
C PHE A 342 -11.81 17.70 -9.54
N GLU A 343 -12.61 18.45 -10.29
CA GLU A 343 -13.86 17.98 -10.89
C GLU A 343 -13.88 18.36 -12.39
N PRO A 344 -14.25 17.44 -13.30
CA PRO A 344 -14.27 17.76 -14.72
C PRO A 344 -15.34 18.81 -15.05
N THR A 345 -15.01 19.71 -15.98
CA THR A 345 -15.92 20.73 -16.50
C THR A 345 -16.13 20.53 -18.00
N GLU A 346 -17.20 21.10 -18.53
CA GLU A 346 -17.52 21.01 -19.95
C GLU A 346 -16.42 21.63 -20.81
N GLU A 347 -15.93 22.82 -20.43
CA GLU A 347 -14.78 23.46 -21.08
C GLU A 347 -13.56 22.52 -21.16
N LYS A 348 -13.22 21.83 -20.07
CA LYS A 348 -12.07 20.91 -20.02
C LYS A 348 -12.32 19.66 -20.86
N MET A 349 -13.56 19.20 -20.96
CA MET A 349 -13.98 18.09 -21.83
C MET A 349 -13.85 18.50 -23.30
N LEU A 350 -14.36 19.68 -23.69
CA LEU A 350 -14.28 20.20 -25.06
C LEU A 350 -12.82 20.42 -25.48
N LYS A 351 -11.98 20.99 -24.60
CA LYS A 351 -10.54 21.13 -24.84
C LYS A 351 -9.88 19.77 -25.07
N PHE A 352 -10.21 18.77 -24.25
CA PHE A 352 -9.69 17.42 -24.41
C PHE A 352 -10.15 16.75 -25.71
N LYS A 353 -11.44 16.88 -26.06
CA LYS A 353 -12.03 16.37 -27.30
C LYS A 353 -11.29 16.92 -28.52
N LYS A 354 -11.11 18.24 -28.58
CA LYS A 354 -10.33 18.93 -29.63
C LYS A 354 -8.88 18.43 -29.70
N LEU A 355 -8.20 18.30 -28.56
CA LEU A 355 -6.80 17.86 -28.50
C LEU A 355 -6.60 16.40 -28.93
N LYS A 356 -7.63 15.56 -28.82
CA LYS A 356 -7.58 14.13 -29.16
C LYS A 356 -8.23 13.77 -30.49
N GLY A 357 -8.86 14.72 -31.18
CA GLY A 357 -9.58 14.47 -32.44
C GLY A 357 -10.75 13.49 -32.25
N LEU A 358 -11.45 13.59 -31.12
CA LEU A 358 -12.61 12.75 -30.77
C LEU A 358 -13.95 13.43 -31.04
#